data_AF-A0A3M2L422-F1
#
_entry.id   AF-A0A3M2L422-F1
#
_cell.length_a   1.000
_cell.length_b   1.000
_cell.length_c   1.000
_cell.angle_alpha   90.00
_cell.angle_beta   90.00
_cell.angle_gamma   90.00
#
_symmetry.space_group_name_H-M   'P 1'
#
loop_
_entity.id
_entity.type
_entity.pdbx_description
1 polymer ?
#
loop_
_entity_poly.entity_id
_entity_poly.type
_entity_poly.pdbx_seq_one_letter_code
_entity_poly.pdbx_strand_id
1 'polypeptide(L)'
;MMESLNVDPEWWHQMGRHHHTVASGIREWAAPPADFLRNFEAMYGKAAYSMALRVHQYYVGVRQPALCDLADRHATAGGNCFDVGVTFVGDDQGGMPGAVVES
;
A
#
# COMPACT_ATOMS: atom_id res chain seq x y z
N MET A 1 22.36 15.10 18.44
CA MET A 1 21.54 16.19 17.86
C MET A 1 21.13 15.69 16.49
N MET A 2 19.85 15.38 16.29
CA MET A 2 19.36 14.79 15.04
C MET A 2 19.28 15.92 14.02
N GLU A 3 20.04 15.81 12.93
CA GLU A 3 19.92 16.73 11.79
C GLU A 3 18.46 16.67 11.33
N SER A 4 17.77 17.81 11.38
CA SER A 4 16.43 17.94 10.81
C SER A 4 16.54 17.66 9.32
N LEU A 5 15.97 16.54 8.86
CA LEU A 5 15.76 16.29 7.45
C LEU A 5 14.82 17.39 6.93
N ASN A 6 15.39 18.38 6.24
CA ASN A 6 14.63 19.45 5.60
C ASN A 6 14.03 18.90 4.29
N VAL A 7 13.00 18.07 4.43
CA VAL A 7 12.27 17.48 3.31
C VAL A 7 10.98 18.25 3.13
N ASP A 8 10.75 18.73 1.91
CA ASP A 8 9.54 19.43 1.51
C ASP A 8 8.28 18.64 1.93
N PRO A 9 7.34 19.23 2.71
CA PRO A 9 6.09 18.59 3.07
C PRO A 9 5.30 18.07 1.86
N GLU A 10 5.36 18.77 0.72
CA GLU A 10 4.68 18.32 -0.49
C GLU A 10 5.31 17.07 -1.09
N TRP A 11 6.61 16.84 -0.88
CA TRP A 11 7.25 15.58 -1.26
C TRP A 11 6.65 14.40 -0.48
N TRP A 12 6.39 14.56 0.82
CA TRP A 12 5.73 13.54 1.63
C TRP A 12 4.30 13.26 1.15
N HIS A 13 3.54 14.29 0.81
CA HIS A 13 2.21 14.11 0.23
C HIS A 13 2.26 13.37 -1.13
N GLN A 14 3.25 13.67 -1.98
CA GLN A 14 3.47 12.96 -3.24
C GLN A 14 3.77 11.48 -3.01
N MET A 15 4.64 11.17 -2.04
CA MET A 15 4.93 9.79 -1.66
C MET A 15 3.70 9.07 -1.11
N GLY A 16 2.88 9.75 -0.31
CA GLY A 16 1.59 9.23 0.17
C GLY A 16 0.68 8.81 -0.99
N ARG A 17 0.48 9.71 -1.97
CA ARG A 17 -0.30 9.42 -3.18
C ARG A 17 0.29 8.28 -4.00
N HIS A 18 1.61 8.20 -4.12
CA HIS A 18 2.29 7.12 -4.82
C HIS A 18 2.00 5.77 -4.15
N HIS A 19 2.16 5.67 -2.83
CA HIS A 19 1.88 4.47 -2.06
C HIS A 19 0.42 3.99 -2.22
N HIS A 20 -0.55 4.91 -2.19
CA HIS A 20 -1.95 4.55 -2.44
C HIS A 20 -2.21 4.08 -3.87
N THR A 21 -1.56 4.70 -4.86
CA THR A 21 -1.65 4.27 -6.26
C THR A 21 -1.11 2.85 -6.42
N VAL A 22 0.05 2.56 -5.82
CA VAL A 22 0.64 1.21 -5.82
C VAL A 22 -0.27 0.21 -5.11
N ALA A 23 -0.84 0.56 -3.95
CA ALA A 23 -1.79 -0.31 -3.24
C ALA A 23 -3.01 -0.67 -4.11
N SER A 24 -3.58 0.30 -4.84
CA SER A 24 -4.68 0.04 -5.78
C SER A 24 -4.25 -0.92 -6.89
N GLY A 25 -3.12 -0.64 -7.55
CA GLY A 25 -2.59 -1.50 -8.61
C GLY A 25 -2.29 -2.93 -8.15
N ILE A 26 -1.79 -3.10 -6.91
CA ILE A 26 -1.57 -4.42 -6.33
C ILE A 26 -2.90 -5.14 -6.12
N ARG A 27 -3.96 -4.48 -5.64
CA ARG A 27 -5.28 -5.12 -5.44
C ARG A 27 -5.89 -5.57 -6.76
N GLU A 28 -5.78 -4.76 -7.80
CA GLU A 28 -6.20 -5.13 -9.15
C GLU A 28 -5.43 -6.36 -9.64
N TRP A 29 -4.11 -6.37 -9.46
CA TRP A 29 -3.27 -7.50 -9.86
C TRP A 29 -3.49 -8.74 -8.98
N ALA A 30 -3.88 -8.57 -7.72
CA ALA A 30 -4.17 -9.64 -6.77
C ALA A 30 -5.43 -10.43 -7.12
N ALA A 31 -6.37 -9.79 -7.83
CA ALA A 31 -7.62 -10.43 -8.21
C ALA A 31 -7.35 -11.74 -8.96
N PRO A 32 -7.97 -12.86 -8.56
CA PRO A 32 -7.78 -14.12 -9.24
C PRO A 32 -8.39 -14.06 -10.64
N PRO A 33 -7.80 -14.75 -11.64
CA PRO A 33 -8.35 -14.80 -12.99
C PRO A 33 -9.60 -15.70 -13.01
N ALA A 34 -10.73 -15.15 -12.57
CA ALA A 34 -11.94 -15.90 -12.25
C ALA A 34 -12.47 -16.75 -13.42
N ASP A 35 -12.40 -16.23 -14.64
CA ASP A 35 -12.85 -16.95 -15.84
C ASP A 35 -11.94 -18.15 -16.16
N PHE A 36 -10.63 -17.99 -16.02
CA PHE A 36 -9.68 -19.08 -16.19
C PHE A 36 -9.89 -20.17 -15.13
N LEU A 37 -10.05 -19.79 -13.86
CA LEU A 37 -10.30 -20.73 -12.77
C LEU A 37 -11.63 -21.48 -12.93
N ARG A 38 -12.70 -20.78 -13.31
CA ARG A 38 -14.03 -21.35 -13.53
C ARG A 38 -14.05 -22.34 -14.70
N ASN A 39 -13.32 -22.03 -15.77
CA ASN A 39 -13.34 -22.83 -16.99
C ASN A 39 -12.22 -23.88 -17.05
N PHE A 40 -11.40 -24.03 -15.99
CA PHE A 40 -10.20 -24.87 -16.01
C PHE A 40 -10.50 -26.31 -16.42
N GLU A 41 -11.53 -26.93 -15.83
CA GLU A 41 -11.93 -28.30 -16.16
C GLU A 41 -12.42 -28.43 -17.61
N ALA A 42 -13.14 -27.42 -18.12
CA ALA A 42 -13.59 -27.42 -19.51
C ALA A 42 -12.42 -27.32 -20.50
N MET A 43 -11.35 -26.58 -20.15
CA MET A 43 -10.16 -26.41 -20.99
C MET A 43 -9.23 -27.63 -20.98
N TYR A 44 -9.09 -28.31 -19.84
CA TYR A 44 -8.06 -29.34 -19.65
C TYR A 44 -8.61 -30.74 -19.34
N GLY A 45 -9.93 -30.86 -19.18
CA GLY A 45 -10.62 -32.13 -18.90
C GLY A 45 -10.52 -32.60 -17.44
N LYS A 46 -11.31 -33.63 -17.13
CA LYS A 46 -11.44 -34.19 -15.76
C LYS A 46 -10.14 -34.76 -15.20
N ALA A 47 -9.25 -35.26 -16.05
CA ALA A 47 -7.94 -35.78 -15.61
C ALA A 47 -7.07 -34.68 -14.95
N ALA A 48 -7.32 -33.40 -15.25
CA ALA A 48 -6.61 -32.26 -14.69
C ALA A 48 -7.21 -31.73 -13.38
N TYR A 49 -8.21 -32.41 -12.78
CA TYR A 49 -8.89 -31.93 -11.57
C TYR A 49 -7.94 -31.65 -10.40
N SER A 50 -6.97 -32.53 -10.15
CA SER A 50 -5.97 -32.31 -9.09
C SER A 50 -5.10 -31.08 -9.34
N MET A 51 -4.84 -30.76 -10.61
CA MET A 51 -4.15 -29.53 -11.01
C MET A 51 -5.06 -28.32 -10.82
N ALA A 52 -6.33 -28.42 -11.20
CA ALA A 52 -7.32 -27.35 -11.01
C ALA A 52 -7.39 -26.93 -9.53
N LEU A 53 -7.43 -27.89 -8.61
CA LEU A 53 -7.40 -27.63 -7.17
C LEU A 53 -6.14 -26.89 -6.72
N ARG A 54 -4.96 -27.29 -7.22
CA ARG A 54 -3.68 -26.63 -6.88
C ARG A 54 -3.62 -25.22 -7.44
N VAL A 55 -4.08 -25.02 -8.66
CA VAL A 55 -4.15 -23.71 -9.32
C VAL A 55 -5.11 -22.78 -8.57
N HIS A 56 -6.29 -23.28 -8.20
CA HIS A 56 -7.24 -22.54 -7.39
C HIS A 56 -6.64 -22.17 -6.02
N GLN A 57 -6.02 -23.13 -5.33
CA GLN A 57 -5.36 -22.89 -4.05
C GLN A 57 -4.24 -21.85 -4.16
N TYR A 58 -3.45 -21.89 -5.24
CA TYR A 58 -2.41 -20.90 -5.47
C TYR A 58 -3.00 -19.49 -5.64
N TYR A 59 -3.96 -19.30 -6.56
CA TYR A 59 -4.50 -17.97 -6.83
C TYR A 59 -5.32 -17.41 -5.67
N VAL A 60 -6.22 -18.21 -5.11
CA VAL A 60 -7.20 -17.76 -4.10
C VAL A 60 -6.69 -17.93 -2.67
N GLY A 61 -5.97 -19.02 -2.39
CA GLY A 61 -5.53 -19.35 -1.03
C GLY A 61 -4.18 -18.77 -0.64
N VAL A 62 -3.30 -18.45 -1.61
CA VAL A 62 -1.93 -18.00 -1.32
C VAL A 62 -1.65 -16.63 -1.91
N ARG A 63 -1.77 -16.49 -3.24
CA ARG A 63 -1.38 -15.28 -3.96
C ARG A 63 -2.25 -14.09 -3.61
N GLN A 64 -3.57 -14.23 -3.71
CA GLN A 64 -4.48 -13.12 -3.44
C GLN A 64 -4.32 -12.58 -2.00
N PRO A 65 -4.35 -13.42 -0.93
CA PRO A 65 -4.14 -12.93 0.42
C PRO A 65 -2.78 -12.24 0.62
N ALA A 66 -1.69 -12.82 0.10
CA ALA A 66 -0.35 -12.25 0.24
C ALA A 66 -0.23 -10.89 -0.46
N LEU A 67 -0.84 -10.73 -1.63
CA LEU A 67 -0.83 -9.45 -2.34
C LEU A 67 -1.76 -8.43 -1.70
N CYS A 68 -2.90 -8.85 -1.15
CA CYS A 68 -3.75 -7.96 -0.36
C CYS A 68 -3.01 -7.43 0.88
N ASP A 69 -2.29 -8.29 1.61
CA ASP A 69 -1.45 -7.85 2.74
C ASP A 69 -0.36 -6.86 2.29
N LEU A 70 0.29 -7.11 1.15
CA LEU A 70 1.24 -6.15 0.58
C LEU A 70 0.58 -4.81 0.24
N ALA A 71 -0.61 -4.82 -0.37
CA ALA A 71 -1.36 -3.61 -0.67
C ALA A 71 -1.74 -2.83 0.60
N ASP A 72 -2.11 -3.53 1.68
CA ASP A 72 -2.44 -2.92 2.96
C ASP A 72 -1.21 -2.27 3.59
N ARG A 73 -0.03 -2.89 3.49
CA ARG A 73 1.24 -2.26 3.92
C ARG A 73 1.55 -1.01 3.11
N HIS A 74 1.30 -1.00 1.81
CA HIS A 74 1.43 0.21 1.00
C HIS A 74 0.43 1.29 1.43
N ALA A 75 -0.82 0.94 1.71
CA ALA A 75 -1.82 1.90 2.20
C ALA A 75 -1.41 2.52 3.54
N THR A 76 -0.91 1.72 4.48
CA THR A 76 -0.38 2.19 5.77
C THR A 76 0.82 3.11 5.57
N ALA A 77 1.78 2.73 4.73
CA ALA A 77 2.92 3.58 4.41
C ALA A 77 2.49 4.91 3.78
N GLY A 78 1.45 4.90 2.94
CA GLY A 78 0.86 6.10 2.35
C GLY A 78 0.26 7.04 3.41
N GLY A 79 -0.50 6.49 4.36
CA GLY A 79 -1.02 7.23 5.51
C GLY A 79 0.09 7.87 6.35
N ASN A 80 1.14 7.10 6.66
CA ASN A 80 2.29 7.62 7.41
C ASN A 80 2.99 8.78 6.69
N CYS A 81 3.07 8.75 5.35
CA CYS A 81 3.63 9.86 4.59
C CYS A 81 2.77 11.12 4.70
N PHE A 82 1.45 11.01 4.68
CA PHE A 82 0.57 12.15 4.90
C PHE A 82 0.71 12.71 6.32
N ASP A 83 0.75 11.86 7.34
CA ASP A 83 0.90 12.28 8.73
C ASP A 83 2.21 13.06 8.95
N VAL A 84 3.31 12.60 8.35
CA VAL A 84 4.60 13.32 8.38
C VAL A 84 4.49 14.68 7.68
N GLY A 85 3.92 14.73 6.47
CA GLY A 85 3.74 16.00 5.75
C GLY A 85 2.92 17.03 6.53
N VAL A 86 1.85 16.60 7.19
CA VAL A 86 1.03 17.46 8.06
C VAL A 86 1.82 17.95 9.28
N THR A 87 2.63 17.10 9.90
CA THR A 87 3.44 17.46 11.07
C THR A 87 4.43 18.58 10.75
N PHE A 88 5.08 18.52 9.58
CA PHE A 88 5.98 19.60 9.14
C PHE A 88 5.24 20.92 8.85
N VAL A 89 4.04 20.89 8.26
CA VAL A 89 3.24 22.10 8.03
C VAL A 89 2.77 22.73 9.34
N GLY A 90 2.48 21.91 10.36
CA GLY A 90 2.11 22.37 11.70
C GLY A 90 3.24 23.14 12.40
N ASP A 91 4.48 22.67 12.25
CA ASP A 91 5.66 23.33 12.82
C ASP A 91 6.01 24.62 12.05
N ASP A 92 5.86 24.65 10.73
CA ASP A 92 6.14 25.85 9.90
C ASP A 92 5.12 27.00 10.09
N GLN A 93 3.89 26.70 10.52
CA GLN A 93 2.89 27.74 10.88
C GLN A 93 2.94 28.16 12.36
N GLY A 94 3.75 27.48 13.16
CA GLY A 94 4.03 27.82 14.56
C GLY A 94 5.14 28.86 14.67
N GLY A 95 4.86 30.12 14.29
CA GLY A 95 5.70 31.25 14.66
C GLY A 95 6.03 31.19 16.15
N MET A 96 7.31 31.05 16.47
CA MET A 96 7.85 31.00 17.83
C MET A 96 7.16 32.02 18.75
N PRO A 97 6.47 31.62 19.84
CA PRO A 97 6.23 32.55 20.92
C PRO A 97 7.60 32.86 21.51
N GLY A 98 8.08 34.09 21.28
CA GLY A 98 9.30 34.60 21.88
C GLY A 98 9.29 34.28 23.36
N ALA A 99 10.27 33.48 23.80
CA ALA A 99 10.56 33.31 25.20
C ALA A 99 10.94 34.70 25.72
N VAL A 100 9.99 35.32 26.42
CA VAL A 100 10.23 36.48 27.26
C VAL A 100 11.28 36.06 28.28
N VAL A 101 12.51 36.54 28.08
CA VAL A 101 13.51 36.53 29.14
C VAL A 101 13.19 37.76 29.99
N GLU A 102 12.46 37.54 31.09
CA GLU A 102 12.30 38.57 32.11
C GLU A 102 13.68 38.91 32.70
N SER A 103 13.93 40.21 32.78
CA SER A 103 15.17 40.89 33.21
C SER A 103 15.45 40.76 34.70
#